data_AF-A0AAI8FNP7-F1
#
_entry.id   AF-A0AAI8FNP7-F1
#
_cell.length_a   1.000
_cell.length_b   1.000
_cell.length_c   1.000
_cell.angle_alpha   90.00
_cell.angle_beta   90.00
_cell.angle_gamma   90.00
#
_symmetry.space_group_name_H-M   'P 1'
#
loop_
_entity.id
_entity.type
_entity.pdbx_description
1 polymer ?
#
loop_
_entity_poly.entity_id
_entity_poly.type
_entity_poly.pdbx_seq_one_letter_code
_entity_poly.pdbx_strand_id
1 'polypeptide(L)'
;MAKPTVFLFAVAAALALNACAPSIPARDARFTPVSTAASAVRVRAASPVTIKLSTGFERTIAEGATWRRVGATPQGDAYRPLGAAFAIEGSQVHEAYLVVREGALVEFSRPGESRFSPLTPSRPVTIENMHD
;
A
#
# COMPACT_ATOMS: atom_id res chain seq x y z
N MET A 1 2.65 -58.45 -7.58
CA MET A 1 1.65 -57.74 -6.77
C MET A 1 2.34 -56.56 -6.08
N ALA A 2 1.96 -55.34 -6.45
CA ALA A 2 2.72 -54.11 -6.18
C ALA A 2 2.70 -53.69 -4.70
N LYS A 3 3.83 -53.19 -4.20
CA LYS A 3 4.02 -52.70 -2.83
C LYS A 3 3.32 -51.34 -2.62
N PRO A 4 2.48 -51.17 -1.58
CA PRO A 4 1.60 -50.00 -1.41
C PRO A 4 2.32 -48.72 -0.92
N THR A 5 3.60 -48.80 -0.55
CA THR A 5 4.33 -47.72 0.12
C THR A 5 4.71 -46.55 -0.80
N VAL A 6 4.80 -46.77 -2.11
CA VAL A 6 5.24 -45.75 -3.08
C VAL A 6 4.14 -44.72 -3.36
N PHE A 7 2.86 -45.10 -3.23
CA PHE A 7 1.74 -44.21 -3.53
C PHE A 7 1.52 -43.11 -2.48
N LEU A 8 2.00 -43.31 -1.24
CA LEU A 8 1.78 -42.36 -0.16
C LEU A 8 2.68 -41.11 -0.26
N PHE A 9 3.86 -41.23 -0.89
CA PHE A 9 4.80 -40.11 -1.02
C PHE A 9 4.46 -39.14 -2.17
N ALA A 10 3.76 -39.60 -3.20
CA ALA A 10 3.43 -38.76 -4.35
C ALA A 10 2.33 -37.73 -4.06
N VAL A 11 1.41 -38.02 -3.13
CA VAL A 11 0.29 -37.12 -2.79
C VAL A 11 0.77 -35.94 -1.93
N ALA A 12 1.77 -36.13 -1.07
CA ALA A 12 2.29 -35.07 -0.20
C ALA A 12 3.05 -33.97 -0.98
N ALA A 13 3.73 -34.32 -2.08
CA ALA A 13 4.47 -33.37 -2.90
C ALA A 13 3.56 -32.44 -3.74
N ALA A 14 2.36 -32.90 -4.11
CA ALA A 14 1.40 -32.11 -4.91
C ALA A 14 0.68 -31.02 -4.09
N LEU A 15 0.61 -31.15 -2.76
CA LEU A 15 -0.05 -30.19 -1.88
C LEU A 15 0.84 -28.99 -1.48
N ALA A 16 2.16 -29.07 -1.71
CA ALA A 16 3.11 -28.03 -1.32
C ALA A 16 3.23 -26.87 -2.33
N LEU A 17 2.60 -26.95 -3.51
CA LEU A 17 2.73 -25.94 -4.57
C LEU A 17 1.73 -24.78 -4.48
N ASN A 18 0.77 -24.82 -3.55
CA ASN A 18 -0.25 -23.77 -3.39
C ASN A 18 0.08 -22.73 -2.32
N ALA A 19 1.29 -22.73 -1.75
CA ALA A 19 1.73 -21.70 -0.82
C ALA A 19 2.21 -20.44 -1.57
N CYS A 20 1.33 -19.83 -2.38
CA CYS A 20 1.58 -18.48 -2.89
C CYS A 20 1.42 -17.47 -1.74
N ALA A 21 2.43 -16.62 -1.54
CA ALA A 21 2.36 -15.52 -0.59
C ALA A 21 1.09 -14.68 -0.86
N PRO A 22 0.40 -14.20 0.20
CA PRO A 22 -0.86 -13.48 0.04
C PRO A 22 -0.62 -12.18 -0.74
N SER A 23 -1.31 -12.03 -1.87
CA SER A 23 -1.32 -10.79 -2.66
C SER A 23 -2.16 -9.71 -1.97
N ILE A 24 -1.75 -8.44 -2.08
CA ILE A 24 -2.59 -7.33 -1.64
C ILE A 24 -3.78 -7.17 -2.61
N PRO A 25 -5.04 -7.13 -2.13
CA PRO A 25 -6.18 -6.89 -3.01
C PRO A 25 -6.03 -5.55 -3.74
N ALA A 26 -6.22 -5.54 -5.07
CA ALA A 26 -6.18 -4.32 -5.86
C ALA A 26 -7.53 -4.05 -6.55
N ARG A 27 -7.93 -2.77 -6.65
CA ARG A 27 -9.11 -2.31 -7.38
C ARG A 27 -8.70 -1.30 -8.45
N ASP A 28 -9.39 -1.32 -9.58
CA ASP A 28 -9.21 -0.32 -10.61
C ASP A 28 -9.90 0.99 -10.18
N ALA A 29 -9.18 2.11 -10.28
CA ALA A 29 -9.76 3.43 -10.06
C ALA A 29 -9.15 4.47 -11.02
N ARG A 30 -9.89 5.55 -11.28
CA ARG A 30 -9.40 6.64 -12.11
C ARG A 30 -8.48 7.53 -11.28
N PHE A 31 -7.27 7.77 -11.79
CA PHE A 31 -6.33 8.74 -11.21
C PHE A 31 -6.44 10.08 -11.93
N THR A 32 -6.63 11.16 -11.17
CA THR A 32 -6.65 12.53 -11.70
C THR A 32 -5.41 13.27 -11.19
N PRO A 33 -4.42 13.58 -12.04
CA PRO A 33 -3.23 14.32 -11.62
C PRO A 33 -3.59 15.76 -11.24
N VAL A 34 -2.86 16.33 -10.27
CA VAL A 34 -2.99 17.75 -9.92
C VAL A 34 -2.12 18.62 -10.83
N SER A 35 -2.47 19.89 -10.97
CA SER A 35 -1.62 20.87 -11.68
C SER A 35 -0.27 21.04 -10.98
N THR A 36 0.75 21.50 -11.72
CA THR A 36 2.10 21.71 -11.17
C THR A 36 2.10 22.61 -9.93
N ALA A 37 1.27 23.66 -9.91
CA ALA A 37 1.11 24.55 -8.76
C ALA A 37 0.49 23.85 -7.54
N ALA A 38 -0.55 23.04 -7.75
CA ALA A 38 -1.17 22.27 -6.67
C ALA A 38 -0.27 21.12 -6.17
N SER A 39 0.65 20.63 -7.02
CA SER A 39 1.69 19.69 -6.58
C SER A 39 2.78 20.35 -5.75
N ALA A 40 2.86 21.68 -5.66
CA ALA A 40 3.82 22.34 -4.77
C ALA A 40 3.46 22.14 -3.28
N VAL A 41 2.22 21.78 -2.97
CA VAL A 41 1.75 21.57 -1.59
C VAL A 41 2.48 20.36 -0.98
N ARG A 42 3.31 20.64 0.02
CA ARG A 42 4.00 19.65 0.84
C ARG A 42 3.26 19.49 2.15
N VAL A 43 3.16 18.25 2.61
CA VAL A 43 2.57 17.93 3.91
C VAL A 43 3.52 17.09 4.73
N ARG A 44 3.37 17.14 6.05
CA ARG A 44 4.11 16.32 7.02
C ARG A 44 3.11 15.47 7.81
N ALA A 45 3.48 14.24 8.12
CA ALA A 45 2.79 13.45 9.14
C ALA A 45 3.05 14.06 10.53
N ALA A 46 1.98 14.48 11.21
CA ALA A 46 2.05 15.16 12.51
C ALA A 46 2.29 14.19 13.68
N SER A 47 2.03 12.90 13.48
CA SER A 47 2.24 11.85 14.47
C SER A 47 2.59 10.53 13.76
N PRO A 48 3.22 9.57 14.46
CA PRO A 48 3.52 8.28 13.85
C PRO A 48 2.24 7.48 13.61
N VAL A 49 2.13 6.83 12.44
CA VAL A 49 1.00 5.97 12.08
C VAL A 49 1.50 4.59 11.70
N THR A 50 1.15 3.59 12.49
CA THR A 50 1.42 2.18 12.17
C THR A 50 0.31 1.64 11.28
N ILE A 51 0.68 1.20 10.09
CA ILE A 51 -0.18 0.49 9.14
C ILE A 51 0.05 -1.00 9.27
N LYS A 52 -1.04 -1.77 9.17
CA LYS A 52 -1.01 -3.22 9.08
C LYS A 52 -1.82 -3.66 7.88
N LEU A 53 -1.20 -4.39 6.97
CA LEU A 53 -1.85 -4.97 5.81
C LEU A 53 -2.48 -6.32 6.15
N SER A 54 -3.42 -6.76 5.31
CA SER A 54 -4.01 -8.11 5.42
C SER A 54 -2.99 -9.23 5.24
N THR A 55 -1.85 -8.94 4.61
CA THR A 55 -0.71 -9.86 4.46
C THR A 55 0.06 -10.09 5.75
N GLY A 56 -0.23 -9.32 6.81
CA GLY A 56 0.50 -9.33 8.08
C GLY A 56 1.68 -8.35 8.10
N PHE A 57 2.03 -7.75 6.95
CA PHE A 57 3.05 -6.71 6.87
C PHE A 57 2.65 -5.49 7.72
N GLU A 58 3.60 -5.01 8.52
CA GLU A 58 3.46 -3.81 9.34
C GLU A 58 4.53 -2.79 8.96
N ARG A 59 4.12 -1.52 8.92
CA ARG A 59 5.05 -0.42 8.70
C ARG A 59 4.61 0.83 9.42
N THR A 60 5.56 1.63 9.88
CA THR A 60 5.28 2.91 10.51
C THR A 60 5.60 4.05 9.56
N ILE A 61 4.64 4.93 9.35
CA ILE A 61 4.88 6.28 8.83
C ILE A 61 5.39 7.09 10.01
N ALA A 62 6.65 7.49 9.98
CA ALA A 62 7.25 8.26 11.06
C ALA A 62 6.62 9.66 11.16
N GLU A 63 6.57 10.20 12.37
CA GLU A 63 6.35 11.63 12.56
C GLU A 63 7.41 12.42 11.77
N GLY A 64 7.02 13.51 11.13
CA GLY A 64 7.95 14.28 10.31
C GLY A 64 8.08 13.78 8.87
N ALA A 65 7.56 12.59 8.55
CA ALA A 65 7.59 12.09 7.17
C ALA A 65 6.89 13.08 6.23
N THR A 66 7.62 13.56 5.23
CA THR A 66 7.15 14.56 4.28
C THR A 66 6.63 13.92 3.00
N TRP A 67 5.52 14.47 2.52
CA TRP A 67 4.81 14.00 1.34
C TRP A 67 4.39 15.17 0.47
N ARG A 68 4.08 14.89 -0.79
CA ARG A 68 3.63 15.86 -1.76
C ARG A 68 2.37 15.39 -2.45
N ARG A 69 1.37 16.26 -2.56
CA ARG A 69 0.15 15.92 -3.29
C ARG A 69 0.46 15.78 -4.78
N VAL A 70 0.02 14.68 -5.39
CA VAL A 70 0.27 14.36 -6.81
C VAL A 70 -1.01 14.15 -7.60
N GLY A 71 -2.12 13.89 -6.94
CA GLY A 71 -3.35 13.53 -7.62
C GLY A 71 -4.51 13.38 -6.65
N ALA A 72 -5.62 12.94 -7.21
CA ALA A 72 -6.77 12.45 -6.47
C ALA A 72 -7.32 11.19 -7.15
N THR A 73 -8.03 10.41 -6.37
CA THR A 73 -8.80 9.22 -6.74
C THR A 73 -10.23 9.40 -6.22
N PRO A 74 -11.21 8.60 -6.66
CA PRO A 74 -12.52 8.55 -6.02
C PRO A 74 -12.47 8.31 -4.49
N GLN A 75 -11.39 7.69 -4.02
CA GLN A 75 -11.17 7.30 -2.63
C GLN A 75 -10.49 8.39 -1.80
N GLY A 76 -9.88 9.41 -2.41
CA GLY A 76 -9.18 10.48 -1.69
C GLY A 76 -8.01 11.10 -2.44
N ASP A 77 -7.27 11.96 -1.75
CA ASP A 77 -6.08 12.64 -2.26
C ASP A 77 -4.84 11.76 -2.21
N ALA A 78 -4.09 11.73 -3.30
CA ALA A 78 -2.88 10.92 -3.43
C ALA A 78 -1.61 11.73 -3.13
N TYR A 79 -0.76 11.19 -2.27
CA TYR A 79 0.46 11.81 -1.80
C TYR A 79 1.68 10.91 -2.03
N ARG A 80 2.70 11.43 -2.70
CA ARG A 80 3.98 10.75 -2.90
C ARG A 80 4.97 11.13 -1.79
N PRO A 81 5.88 10.22 -1.39
CA PRO A 81 6.94 10.57 -0.44
C PRO A 81 7.93 11.58 -1.06
N LEU A 82 8.50 12.46 -0.24
CA LEU A 82 9.55 13.41 -0.66
C LEU A 82 10.96 13.05 -0.20
N GLY A 83 11.09 12.11 0.75
CA GLY A 83 12.36 11.59 1.23
C GLY A 83 12.63 10.18 0.70
N ALA A 84 12.90 9.26 1.62
CA ALA A 84 13.01 7.85 1.28
C ALA A 84 11.71 7.32 0.64
N ALA A 85 11.86 6.46 -0.37
CA ALA A 85 10.72 5.78 -0.99
C ALA A 85 9.92 5.04 0.08
N PHE A 86 8.60 5.14 -0.01
CA PHE A 86 7.70 4.39 0.85
C PHE A 86 7.26 3.15 0.08
N ALA A 87 7.69 1.96 0.49
CA ALA A 87 7.22 0.69 -0.05
C ALA A 87 6.29 -0.08 0.90
N ILE A 88 5.39 -0.87 0.33
CA ILE A 88 4.57 -1.83 1.06
C ILE A 88 4.85 -3.24 0.53
N GLU A 89 4.64 -4.25 1.37
CA GLU A 89 4.92 -5.65 1.05
C GLU A 89 3.63 -6.48 0.95
N GLY A 90 3.46 -7.08 -0.23
CA GLY A 90 2.50 -8.14 -0.48
C GLY A 90 3.20 -9.42 -0.89
N SER A 91 2.77 -10.03 -2.01
CA SER A 91 3.56 -11.06 -2.70
C SER A 91 4.88 -10.51 -3.27
N GLN A 92 4.97 -9.18 -3.41
CA GLN A 92 6.16 -8.44 -3.82
C GLN A 92 6.22 -7.11 -3.06
N VAL A 93 7.42 -6.52 -2.99
CA VAL A 93 7.64 -5.17 -2.44
C VAL A 93 7.47 -4.15 -3.55
N HIS A 94 6.62 -3.15 -3.32
CA HIS A 94 6.36 -2.08 -4.29
C HIS A 94 6.35 -0.71 -3.62
N GLU A 95 6.83 0.30 -4.34
CA GLU A 95 6.63 1.69 -3.93
C GLU A 95 5.13 2.03 -3.84
N ALA A 96 4.76 2.83 -2.86
CA ALA A 96 3.40 3.15 -2.49
C ALA A 96 3.26 4.64 -2.13
N TYR A 97 2.22 5.23 -2.68
CA TYR A 97 1.73 6.57 -2.36
C TYR A 97 0.53 6.44 -1.43
N LEU A 98 0.38 7.40 -0.52
CA LEU A 98 -0.75 7.43 0.41
C LEU A 98 -1.98 7.99 -0.28
N VAL A 99 -3.14 7.35 -0.09
CA VAL A 99 -4.44 7.94 -0.43
C VAL A 99 -5.15 8.28 0.87
N VAL A 100 -5.37 9.58 1.09
CA VAL A 100 -5.95 10.13 2.32
C VAL A 100 -7.31 10.75 2.03
N ARG A 101 -8.30 10.44 2.86
CA ARG A 101 -9.63 11.03 2.82
C ARG A 101 -10.07 11.36 4.24
N GLU A 102 -10.49 12.60 4.45
CA GLU A 102 -11.06 13.06 5.73
C GLU A 102 -10.18 12.72 6.95
N GLY A 103 -8.85 12.85 6.83
CA GLY A 103 -7.91 12.54 7.91
C GLY A 103 -7.68 11.05 8.18
N ALA A 104 -8.03 10.19 7.22
CA ALA A 104 -7.73 8.76 7.29
C ALA A 104 -6.96 8.28 6.05
N LEU A 105 -5.94 7.47 6.27
CA LEU A 105 -5.30 6.66 5.25
C LEU A 105 -6.24 5.51 4.89
N VAL A 106 -6.73 5.52 3.65
CA VAL A 106 -7.76 4.57 3.19
C VAL A 106 -7.21 3.58 2.18
N GLU A 107 -6.13 3.90 1.48
CA GLU A 107 -5.64 3.12 0.36
C GLU A 107 -4.18 3.48 0.00
N PHE A 108 -3.49 2.57 -0.67
CA PHE A 108 -2.21 2.83 -1.31
C PHE A 108 -2.35 2.86 -2.82
N SER A 109 -1.75 3.86 -3.45
CA SER A 109 -1.63 3.94 -4.91
C SER A 109 -0.19 3.71 -5.37
N ARG A 110 0.00 3.41 -6.65
CA ARG A 110 1.33 3.21 -7.25
C ARG A 110 1.63 4.27 -8.31
N PRO A 111 2.89 4.65 -8.50
CA PRO A 111 3.26 5.59 -9.57
C PRO A 111 2.80 5.09 -10.95
N GLY A 112 2.01 5.88 -11.66
CA GLY A 112 1.63 5.58 -13.05
C GLY A 112 0.62 4.44 -13.24
N GLU A 113 0.06 3.88 -12.16
CA GLU A 113 -0.88 2.76 -12.25
C GLU A 113 -2.31 3.17 -11.86
N SER A 114 -3.29 2.56 -12.51
CA SER A 114 -4.71 2.69 -12.16
C SER A 114 -5.21 1.62 -11.19
N ARG A 115 -4.28 0.90 -10.54
CA ARG A 115 -4.56 -0.15 -9.56
C ARG A 115 -4.17 0.30 -8.16
N PHE A 116 -5.12 0.19 -7.26
CA PHE A 116 -5.03 0.72 -5.90
C PHE A 116 -5.28 -0.38 -4.89
N SER A 117 -4.58 -0.32 -3.75
CA SER A 117 -4.58 -1.34 -2.71
C SER A 117 -5.30 -0.84 -1.45
N PRO A 118 -6.57 -1.23 -1.21
CA PRO A 118 -7.34 -0.73 -0.08
C PRO A 118 -6.68 -1.08 1.26
N LEU A 119 -6.65 -0.13 2.18
CA LEU A 119 -6.24 -0.36 3.55
C LEU A 119 -7.49 -0.61 4.40
N THR A 120 -7.70 -1.85 4.82
CA THR A 120 -8.84 -2.26 5.66
C THR A 120 -8.33 -2.87 6.98
N PRO A 121 -8.68 -2.30 8.15
CA PRO A 121 -9.43 -1.04 8.32
C PRO A 121 -8.57 0.18 7.96
N SER A 122 -9.23 1.29 7.59
CA SER A 122 -8.56 2.58 7.40
C SER A 122 -7.87 3.03 8.70
N ARG A 123 -6.85 3.88 8.57
CA ARG A 123 -6.05 4.35 9.71
C ARG A 123 -6.12 5.86 9.83
N PRO A 124 -6.48 6.41 11.00
CA PRO A 124 -6.37 7.85 11.23
C PRO A 124 -4.95 8.34 10.93
N VAL A 125 -4.85 9.44 10.20
CA VAL A 125 -3.59 10.09 9.87
C VAL A 125 -3.78 11.60 9.91
N THR A 126 -2.94 12.28 10.67
CA THR A 126 -2.90 13.74 10.71
C THR A 126 -1.79 14.20 9.77
N ILE A 127 -2.18 14.88 8.69
CA ILE A 127 -1.26 15.53 7.75
C ILE A 127 -1.40 17.04 7.86
N GLU A 128 -0.27 17.71 8.01
CA GLU A 128 -0.20 19.17 8.17
C GLU A 128 0.52 19.80 6.98
N ASN A 129 0.02 20.92 6.49
CA ASN A 129 0.67 21.68 5.43
C ASN A 129 2.00 22.25 5.94
N MET A 130 3.06 22.01 5.18
CA MET A 130 4.35 22.64 5.41
C MET A 130 4.31 24.01 4.75
N HIS A 131 4.31 25.06 5.58
CA HIS A 131 4.49 26.43 5.11
C HIS A 131 6.01 26.66 5.10
N ASP A 132 6.60 26.63 3.91
CA ASP A 132 8.01 27.04 3.69
C ASP A 132 8.18 28.55 3.92
#